data_AF-A0A658NLZ1-F1
#
_entry.id   AF-A0A658NLZ1-F1
#
_cell.length_a   1.000
_cell.length_b   1.000
_cell.length_c   1.000
_cell.angle_alpha   90.00
_cell.angle_beta   90.00
_cell.angle_gamma   90.00
#
_symmetry.space_group_name_H-M   'P 1'
#
loop_
_entity.id
_entity.type
_entity.pdbx_description
1 polymer ?
#
loop_
_entity_poly.entity_id
_entity_poly.type
_entity_poly.pdbx_seq_one_letter_code
_entity_poly.pdbx_strand_id
1 'polypeptide(L)'
;VVNFDVPHVPEDYIHRVGRTARAEATGDAFPFVAPDEEGDLYAIERAVGKRLPRVTLPGFDYTKRAAERLEIPIAERIADEPDREAGVIASLVAGSPATTATLHAALLHLAA
;
A
#
# COMPACT_ATOMS: atom_id res chain seq x y z
N VAL A 1 2.75 14.89 1.07
CA VAL A 1 3.42 13.72 0.48
C VAL A 1 4.10 12.95 1.61
N VAL A 2 3.97 11.63 1.64
CA VAL A 2 4.65 10.79 2.65
C VAL A 2 5.60 9.87 1.91
N ASN A 3 6.87 9.87 2.31
CA ASN A 3 7.86 8.92 1.80
C ASN A 3 8.06 7.86 2.87
N PHE A 4 7.64 6.64 2.60
CA PHE A 4 7.83 5.51 3.52
C PHE A 4 9.31 5.12 3.64
N ASP A 5 10.03 5.17 2.52
CA ASP A 5 11.47 4.96 2.43
C ASP A 5 12.14 6.19 1.82
N VAL A 6 13.41 6.40 2.15
CA VAL A 6 14.17 7.55 1.67
C VAL A 6 14.65 7.30 0.24
N PRO A 7 14.34 8.20 -0.72
CA PRO A 7 14.89 8.05 -2.07
C PRO A 7 16.42 8.16 -2.08
N HIS A 8 17.10 7.19 -2.69
CA HIS A 8 18.57 7.20 -2.84
C HIS A 8 19.08 8.32 -3.75
N VAL A 9 18.23 8.82 -4.67
CA VAL A 9 18.55 9.92 -5.58
C VAL A 9 17.81 11.19 -5.12
N PRO A 10 18.53 12.28 -4.81
CA PRO A 10 17.89 13.52 -4.32
C PRO A 10 16.85 14.13 -5.26
N GLU A 11 17.08 14.05 -6.57
CA GLU A 11 16.15 14.53 -7.59
C GLU A 11 14.78 13.84 -7.49
N ASP A 12 14.76 12.55 -7.15
CA ASP A 12 13.50 11.80 -6.97
C ASP A 12 12.71 12.31 -5.77
N TYR A 13 13.39 12.67 -4.68
CA TYR A 13 12.74 13.33 -3.55
C TYR A 13 12.08 14.64 -4.00
N ILE A 14 12.81 15.49 -4.72
CA ILE A 14 12.34 16.80 -5.20
C ILE A 14 11.12 16.62 -6.12
N HIS A 15 11.18 15.68 -7.08
CA HIS A 15 10.08 15.41 -8.00
C HIS A 15 8.84 14.83 -7.31
N ARG A 16 9.03 14.02 -6.25
CA ARG A 16 7.93 13.47 -5.44
C ARG A 16 7.25 14.55 -4.62
N VAL A 17 8.01 15.36 -3.88
CA VAL A 17 7.41 16.43 -3.06
C VAL A 17 6.81 17.54 -3.90
N GLY A 18 7.33 17.77 -5.11
CA GLY A 18 6.72 18.67 -6.11
C GLY A 18 5.31 18.25 -6.58
N ARG A 19 4.79 17.09 -6.13
CA ARG A 19 3.38 16.71 -6.32
C ARG A 19 2.44 17.44 -5.36
N THR A 20 2.94 17.99 -4.25
CA THR A 20 2.18 18.85 -3.32
C THR A 20 2.31 20.34 -3.71
N ALA A 21 1.66 21.24 -2.97
CA ALA A 21 1.80 22.69 -3.12
C ALA A 21 1.49 23.23 -4.55
N ARG A 22 0.30 22.95 -5.07
CA ARG A 22 -0.16 23.47 -6.38
C ARG A 22 -0.96 24.77 -6.21
N ALA A 23 -1.01 25.58 -7.27
CA ALA A 23 -1.82 26.81 -7.33
C ALA A 23 -1.59 27.74 -6.13
N GLU A 24 -0.32 28.08 -5.86
CA GLU A 24 0.11 28.99 -4.77
C GLU A 24 -0.20 28.51 -3.35
N ALA A 25 -0.70 27.28 -3.18
CA ALA A 25 -0.91 26.70 -1.87
C ALA A 25 0.38 26.12 -1.27
N THR A 26 0.46 26.09 0.06
CA THR A 26 1.50 25.36 0.79
C THR A 26 1.20 23.85 0.78
N GLY A 27 2.24 23.04 0.84
CA GLY A 27 2.12 21.59 0.93
C GLY A 27 3.20 20.98 1.80
N ASP A 28 2.87 19.91 2.51
CA ASP A 28 3.76 19.26 3.47
C ASP A 28 4.33 17.95 2.92
N ALA A 29 5.57 17.65 3.33
CA ALA A 29 6.26 16.41 3.02
C ALA A 29 6.88 15.79 4.27
N PHE A 30 6.57 14.52 4.51
CA PHE A 30 7.07 13.75 5.66
C PHE A 30 7.81 12.50 5.18
N PRO A 31 9.15 12.52 5.13
CA PRO A 31 9.94 11.32 4.94
C PRO A 31 10.10 10.58 6.28
N PHE A 32 9.85 9.28 6.26
CA PHE A 32 10.33 8.38 7.29
C PHE A 32 11.74 7.94 6.92
N VAL A 33 12.58 7.78 7.94
CA VAL A 33 14.01 7.56 7.78
C VAL A 33 14.42 6.48 8.76
N ALA A 34 14.89 5.35 8.23
CA ALA A 34 15.53 4.31 9.01
C ALA A 34 17.02 4.68 9.28
N PRO A 35 17.64 4.09 10.32
CA PRO A 35 19.04 4.42 10.67
C PRO A 35 20.05 4.20 9.54
N ASP A 36 19.82 3.23 8.67
CA ASP A 36 20.64 2.91 7.50
C ASP A 36 20.43 3.85 6.31
N GLU A 37 19.33 4.59 6.29
CA GLU A 37 18.98 5.56 5.25
C GLU A 37 19.44 6.99 5.58
N GLU A 38 20.09 7.22 6.73
CA GLU A 38 20.54 8.56 7.11
C GLU A 38 21.48 9.18 6.06
N GLY A 39 22.32 8.37 5.41
CA GLY A 39 23.21 8.80 4.34
C GLY A 39 22.47 9.44 3.16
N ASP A 40 21.36 8.84 2.75
CA ASP A 40 20.51 9.31 1.66
C ASP A 40 19.76 10.58 2.06
N LEU A 41 19.30 10.65 3.32
CA LEU A 41 18.73 11.89 3.87
C LEU A 41 19.74 13.04 3.81
N TYR A 42 21.01 12.81 4.18
CA TYR A 42 22.03 13.85 4.08
C TYR A 42 22.27 14.31 2.65
N ALA A 43 22.21 13.41 1.66
CA ALA A 43 22.32 13.77 0.25
C ALA A 43 21.15 14.65 -0.21
N ILE A 44 19.92 14.32 0.22
CA ILE A 44 18.73 15.14 -0.02
C ILE A 44 18.87 16.52 0.61
N GLU A 45 19.23 16.60 1.89
CA GLU A 45 19.39 17.89 2.59
C GLU A 45 20.44 18.78 1.93
N ARG A 46 21.53 18.20 1.41
CA ARG A 46 22.54 18.92 0.63
C ARG A 46 21.97 19.45 -0.69
N ALA A 47 21.22 18.64 -1.43
CA ALA A 47 20.61 19.06 -2.69
C ALA A 47 19.54 20.15 -2.50
N VAL A 48 18.74 20.05 -1.43
CA VAL A 48 17.72 21.05 -1.07
C VAL A 48 18.35 22.30 -0.44
N GLY A 49 19.58 22.20 0.08
CA GLY A 49 20.32 23.31 0.67
C GLY A 49 19.88 23.67 2.09
N LYS A 50 19.10 22.82 2.76
CA LYS A 50 18.66 23.02 4.15
C LYS A 50 18.44 21.68 4.84
N ARG A 51 18.59 21.70 6.17
CA ARG A 51 18.24 20.56 7.03
C ARG A 51 16.73 20.40 7.12
N LEU A 52 16.25 19.16 7.07
CA LEU A 52 14.84 18.88 7.29
C LEU A 52 14.55 18.83 8.79
N PRO A 53 13.47 19.46 9.29
CA PRO A 53 13.07 19.36 10.69
C PRO A 53 12.82 17.92 11.09
N ARG A 54 13.39 17.51 12.22
CA ARG A 54 13.18 16.18 12.80
C ARG A 54 12.01 16.25 13.78
N VAL A 55 11.03 15.37 13.58
CA VAL A 55 9.85 15.28 14.45
C VAL A 55 9.76 13.86 14.98
N THR A 56 9.71 13.72 16.30
CA THR A 56 9.48 12.44 16.98
C THR A 56 8.09 12.44 17.61
N LEU A 57 7.39 11.31 17.53
CA LEU A 57 6.07 11.17 18.11
C LEU A 57 6.19 10.90 19.63
N PRO A 58 5.50 11.69 20.49
CA PRO A 58 5.48 11.42 21.92
C PRO A 58 4.93 10.02 22.23
N GLY A 59 5.61 9.29 23.11
CA GLY A 59 5.17 7.95 23.54
C GLY A 59 5.45 6.82 22.54
N PHE A 60 6.08 7.09 21.39
CA PHE A 60 6.54 6.05 20.48
C PHE A 60 7.96 5.59 20.86
N ASP A 61 8.15 4.28 21.01
CA ASP A 61 9.44 3.69 21.34
C ASP A 61 10.20 3.32 20.06
N TYR A 62 11.09 4.23 19.64
CA TYR A 62 11.92 4.06 18.44
C TYR A 62 13.03 2.99 18.60
N THR A 63 13.22 2.43 19.79
CA THR A 63 14.20 1.35 20.03
C THR A 63 13.59 -0.04 19.80
N LYS A 64 12.26 -0.15 19.78
CA LYS A 64 11.58 -1.40 19.47
C LYS A 64 11.78 -1.75 18.01
N ARG A 65 12.32 -2.94 17.78
CA ARG A 65 12.25 -3.58 16.46
C ARG A 65 10.85 -4.14 16.24
N ALA A 66 10.33 -4.01 15.03
CA ALA A 66 9.13 -4.72 14.64
C ALA A 66 9.35 -6.22 14.87
N ALA A 67 8.57 -6.80 15.79
CA ALA A 67 8.68 -8.21 16.16
C ALA A 67 8.04 -9.13 15.10
N GLU A 68 7.28 -8.56 14.17
CA GLU A 68 6.46 -9.29 13.20
C GLU A 68 6.80 -8.88 11.77
N ARG A 69 6.61 -9.85 10.88
CA ARG A 69 6.70 -9.66 9.44
C ARG A 69 5.49 -8.80 9.01
N LEU A 70 5.75 -7.56 8.61
CA LEU A 70 4.72 -6.57 8.24
C LEU A 70 4.03 -6.90 6.91
N GLU A 71 4.60 -7.78 6.11
CA GLU A 71 4.07 -8.20 4.81
C GLU A 71 3.52 -9.63 4.86
N ILE A 72 2.30 -9.83 4.39
CA ILE A 72 1.79 -11.18 4.14
C ILE A 72 2.57 -11.75 2.95
N PRO A 73 3.32 -12.86 3.11
CA PRO A 73 4.03 -13.49 2.01
C PRO A 73 3.10 -13.78 0.84
N ILE A 74 3.61 -13.62 -0.39
CA ILE A 74 2.83 -13.89 -1.61
C ILE A 74 2.22 -15.30 -1.58
N ALA A 75 2.94 -16.29 -1.06
CA ALA A 75 2.45 -17.65 -0.90
C ALA A 75 1.20 -17.75 0.01
N GLU A 76 1.16 -16.97 1.09
CA GLU A 76 0.02 -16.92 2.03
C GLU A 76 -1.15 -16.14 1.42
N ARG A 77 -0.87 -15.08 0.66
CA ARG A 77 -1.89 -14.37 -0.12
C ARG A 77 -2.55 -15.24 -1.18
N ILE A 78 -1.76 -16.06 -1.89
CA ILE A 78 -2.24 -17.00 -2.91
C ILE A 78 -3.02 -18.14 -2.26
N ALA A 79 -2.61 -18.60 -1.07
CA ALA A 79 -3.30 -19.66 -0.35
C ALA A 79 -4.70 -19.25 0.12
N ASP A 80 -4.92 -17.97 0.41
CA ASP A 80 -6.24 -17.42 0.77
C ASP A 80 -7.16 -17.12 -0.45
N GLU A 81 -6.59 -17.02 -1.66
CA GLU A 81 -7.33 -16.68 -2.88
C GLU A 81 -8.44 -17.67 -3.26
N PRO A 82 -8.28 -19.01 -3.17
CA PRO A 82 -9.36 -19.95 -3.51
C PRO A 82 -10.56 -19.88 -2.55
N ASP A 83 -10.34 -19.59 -1.26
CA ASP A 83 -11.41 -19.51 -0.27
C ASP A 83 -12.23 -18.22 -0.40
N ARG A 84 -11.60 -17.11 -0.83
CA ARG A 84 -12.30 -15.86 -1.12
C ARG A 84 -13.18 -15.96 -2.37
N GLU A 85 -12.69 -16.56 -3.46
CA GLU A 85 -13.51 -16.78 -4.66
C GLU A 85 -14.68 -17.74 -4.38
N ALA A 86 -14.43 -18.84 -3.68
CA ALA A 86 -15.47 -19.78 -3.29
C ALA A 86 -16.52 -19.13 -2.38
N GLY A 87 -16.11 -18.28 -1.43
CA GLY A 87 -17.01 -17.52 -0.57
C GLY A 87 -17.86 -16.49 -1.32
N VAL A 88 -17.28 -15.79 -2.30
CA VAL A 88 -18.01 -14.83 -3.15
C VAL A 88 -19.02 -15.56 -4.03
N ILE A 89 -18.63 -16.66 -4.69
CA ILE A 89 -19.53 -17.49 -5.51
C ILE A 89 -20.65 -18.08 -4.64
N ALA A 90 -20.33 -18.62 -3.47
CA ALA A 90 -21.33 -19.16 -2.54
C ALA A 90 -22.31 -18.09 -2.07
N SER A 91 -21.85 -16.85 -1.81
CA SER A 91 -22.73 -15.73 -1.44
C SER A 91 -23.65 -15.28 -2.58
N LEU A 92 -23.14 -15.27 -3.82
CA LEU A 92 -23.91 -14.95 -5.03
C LEU A 92 -24.96 -16.03 -5.32
N VAL A 93 -24.62 -17.30 -5.10
CA VAL A 93 -25.52 -18.44 -5.31
C VAL A 93 -26.57 -18.55 -4.19
N ALA A 94 -26.20 -18.27 -2.94
CA ALA A 94 -27.11 -18.33 -1.79
C ALA A 94 -28.12 -17.17 -1.75
N GLY A 95 -27.84 -16.05 -2.44
CA GLY A 95 -28.70 -14.85 -2.47
C GLY A 95 -29.79 -14.82 -3.53
N SER A 96 -29.89 -15.82 -4.42
CA SER A 96 -30.87 -15.81 -5.52
C SER A 96 -31.77 -17.05 -5.51
N PRO A 97 -33.09 -16.92 -5.30
CA PRO A 97 -34.04 -18.05 -5.37
C PRO A 97 -34.29 -18.56 -6.80
N ALA A 98 -33.58 -18.05 -7.82
CA ALA A 98 -33.93 -18.23 -9.23
C ALA A 98 -32.95 -19.11 -10.03
N THR A 99 -32.19 -19.99 -9.40
CA THR A 99 -31.06 -20.66 -10.11
C THR A 99 -31.30 -22.12 -10.47
N THR A 100 -32.22 -22.84 -9.82
CA THR A 100 -32.48 -24.25 -10.18
C THR A 100 -33.22 -24.40 -11.52
N ALA A 101 -34.16 -23.50 -11.82
CA ALA A 101 -34.90 -23.54 -13.09
C ALA A 101 -34.06 -23.08 -14.29
N THR A 102 -33.19 -22.08 -14.10
CA THR A 102 -32.36 -21.49 -15.17
C THR A 102 -31.21 -22.42 -15.58
N LEU A 103 -30.60 -23.13 -14.63
CA LEU A 103 -29.58 -24.15 -14.92
C LEU A 103 -30.15 -25.35 -15.70
N HIS A 104 -31.39 -25.77 -15.42
CA HIS A 104 -32.03 -26.87 -16.13
C HIS A 104 -32.37 -26.50 -17.58
N ALA A 105 -32.83 -25.26 -17.82
CA ALA A 105 -33.11 -24.76 -19.17
C ALA A 105 -31.83 -24.64 -20.03
N ALA A 106 -30.71 -24.23 -19.43
CA ALA A 106 -29.43 -24.13 -20.13
C ALA A 106 -28.86 -25.50 -20.53
N LEU A 107 -29.02 -26.53 -19.69
CA LEU A 107 -28.60 -27.91 -19.99
C LEU A 107 -29.44 -28.57 -21.09
N LEU A 108 -30.75 -28.29 -21.15
CA LEU A 108 -31.63 -28.83 -22.20
C LEU A 108 -31.37 -28.24 -23.60
N HIS A 109 -30.88 -27.00 -23.70
CA HIS A 109 -30.53 -26.37 -24.99
C HIS A 109 -29.21 -26.84 -25.57
N LEU A 110 -28.32 -27.43 -24.75
CA LEU A 110 -27.02 -27.94 -25.19
C LEU A 110 -27.06 -29.43 -25.59
N ALA A 111 -28.19 -30.11 -25.33
CA ALA A 111 -28.38 -31.53 -25.57
C ALA A 111 -29.37 -31.85 -26.73
N ALA A 112 -29.78 -30.84 -27.50
CA ALA A 112 -30.59 -30.96 -28.72
C ALA A 112 -29.79 -30.49 -29.94
#